data_AF-A0A345HWQ4-F1
#
_entry.id   AF-A0A345HWQ4-F1
#
_cell.length_a   1.000
_cell.length_b   1.000
_cell.length_c   1.000
_cell.angle_alpha   90.00
_cell.angle_beta   90.00
_cell.angle_gamma   90.00
#
_symmetry.space_group_name_H-M   'P 1'
#
loop_
_entity.id
_entity.type
_entity.pdbx_description
1 polymer ?
#
loop_
_entity_poly.entity_id
_entity_poly.type
_entity_poly.pdbx_seq_one_letter_code
_entity_poly.pdbx_strand_id
1 'polypeptide(L)' 'MTDLVLKELRFRHAQLDLRAERLRHVWRTLPATGPRAAALGRQVKEIQAQADNYAALIEKAEEM' A
#
# COMPACT_ATOMS: atom_id res chain seq x y z
N MET A 1 -10.03 -11.55 17.62
CA MET A 1 -8.65 -11.56 17.05
C MET A 1 -7.67 -11.19 18.16
N THR A 2 -6.41 -11.67 18.17
CA THR A 2 -5.47 -11.29 19.24
C THR A 2 -4.89 -9.89 18.97
N ASP A 3 -4.59 -9.13 20.02
CA ASP A 3 -3.96 -7.78 19.92
C ASP A 3 -2.65 -7.81 19.11
N LEU A 4 -1.88 -8.89 19.21
CA LEU A 4 -0.67 -9.09 18.42
C LEU A 4 -0.96 -9.15 16.91
N VAL A 5 -2.01 -9.86 16.50
CA VAL A 5 -2.40 -9.97 15.09
C VAL A 5 -2.87 -8.63 14.55
N LEU A 6 -3.65 -7.88 15.32
CA LEU A 6 -4.08 -6.53 14.92
C LEU A 6 -2.90 -5.57 14.74
N LYS A 7 -1.92 -5.62 15.67
CA LYS A 7 -0.67 -4.85 15.56
C LYS A 7 0.14 -5.23 14.33
N GLU A 8 0.22 -6.52 14.01
CA GLU A 8 0.93 -6.99 12.81
C GLU A 8 0.23 -6.51 11.52
N LEU A 9 -1.11 -6.58 11.46
CA LEU A 9 -1.88 -6.06 10.31
C LEU A 9 -1.64 -4.56 10.12
N ARG A 10 -1.74 -3.77 11.20
CA ARG A 10 -1.46 -2.32 11.18
C ARG A 10 -0.02 -2.01 10.75
N PHE A 11 0.95 -2.79 11.22
CA PHE A 11 2.34 -2.64 10.83
C PHE A 11 2.54 -2.90 9.33
N ARG A 12 1.98 -4.00 8.80
CA ARG A 12 2.05 -4.34 7.37
C ARG A 12 1.35 -3.29 6.51
N HIS A 13 0.18 -2.82 6.94
CA HIS A 13 -0.54 -1.71 6.30
C HIS A 13 0.36 -0.47 6.16
N ALA A 14 0.94 -0.01 7.27
CA ALA A 14 1.82 1.18 7.27
C ALA A 14 3.06 1.01 6.38
N GLN A 15 3.65 -0.19 6.34
CA GLN A 15 4.78 -0.47 5.45
C GLN A 15 4.41 -0.38 3.96
N LEU A 16 3.23 -0.90 3.59
CA LEU A 16 2.74 -0.85 2.22
C LEU A 16 2.41 0.59 1.81
N ASP A 17 1.76 1.36 2.69
CA ASP A 17 1.45 2.77 2.45
C ASP A 17 2.72 3.60 2.22
N LEU A 18 3.72 3.47 3.11
CA LEU A 18 5.01 4.16 2.96
C LEU A 18 5.71 3.78 1.64
N ARG A 19 5.62 2.50 1.24
CA ARG A 19 6.18 2.03 -0.02
C ARG A 19 5.43 2.61 -1.22
N ALA A 20 4.10 2.64 -1.19
CA ALA A 20 3.27 3.23 -2.23
C ALA A 20 3.57 4.73 -2.38
N GLU A 21 3.74 5.45 -1.27
CA GLU A 21 4.06 6.87 -1.27
C GLU A 21 5.44 7.15 -1.87
N ARG A 22 6.46 6.38 -1.47
CA ARG A 22 7.81 6.48 -2.06
C ARG A 22 7.79 6.24 -3.57
N LEU A 23 7.08 5.21 -4.02
CA LEU A 23 6.95 4.92 -5.45
C LEU A 23 6.14 6.00 -6.18
N ARG A 24 5.08 6.56 -5.57
CA ARG A 24 4.34 7.70 -6.12
C ARG A 24 5.24 8.91 -6.31
N HIS A 25 6.11 9.20 -5.34
CA HIS A 25 7.06 10.30 -5.45
C HIS A 25 8.00 10.10 -6.64
N VAL A 26 8.60 8.91 -6.76
CA VAL A 26 9.46 8.56 -7.91
C VAL A 26 8.66 8.64 -9.22
N TRP A 27 7.43 8.11 -9.26
CA TRP A 27 6.60 8.12 -10.45
C TRP A 27 6.32 9.52 -10.98
N ARG A 28 6.02 10.47 -10.09
CA ARG A 28 5.76 11.88 -10.42
C ARG A 28 7.00 12.59 -11.00
N THR A 29 8.20 12.13 -10.66
CA THR A 29 9.45 12.68 -11.22
C THR A 29 9.82 12.09 -12.59
N LEU A 30 9.13 11.03 -13.04
CA LEU A 30 9.38 10.42 -14.34
C LEU A 30 8.52 11.07 -15.44
N PRO A 31 9.03 11.17 -16.69
CA PRO A 31 8.21 11.54 -17.83
C PRO A 31 7.05 10.55 -18.02
N ALA A 32 5.82 11.07 -18.10
CA ALA A 32 4.58 10.28 -18.10
C ALA A 32 4.47 9.26 -19.26
N THR A 33 5.20 9.48 -20.35
CA THR A 33 5.09 8.71 -21.60
C THR A 33 6.08 7.55 -21.73
N GLY A 34 6.94 7.32 -20.71
CA GLY A 34 7.92 6.24 -20.74
C GLY A 34 7.38 4.88 -20.25
N PRO A 35 7.85 3.75 -20.80
CA PRO A 35 7.48 2.41 -20.33
C PRO A 35 7.82 2.20 -18.84
N ARG A 36 8.86 2.89 -18.35
CA ARG A 36 9.24 2.91 -16.93
C ARG A 36 8.18 3.60 -16.06
N ALA A 37 7.60 4.71 -16.51
CA ALA A 37 6.53 5.39 -15.79
C ALA A 37 5.25 4.54 -15.76
N ALA A 38 4.92 3.86 -16.86
CA ALA A 38 3.79 2.93 -16.89
C ALA A 38 3.97 1.74 -15.94
N ALA A 39 5.17 1.13 -15.92
CA ALA A 39 5.50 0.03 -15.01
C ALA A 39 5.44 0.46 -13.54
N LEU A 40 6.01 1.63 -13.21
CA LEU A 40 5.99 2.15 -11.85
C LEU A 40 4.56 2.50 -11.39
N GLY A 41 3.75 3.08 -12.29
CA GLY A 41 2.34 3.35 -12.03
C GLY A 41 1.53 2.09 -11.73
N ARG A 42 1.80 0.97 -12.42
CA ARG A 42 1.20 -0.33 -12.09
C ARG A 42 1.62 -0.82 -10.71
N GLN A 43 2.91 -0.77 -10.39
CA GLN A 43 3.41 -1.18 -9.07
C GLN A 43 2.80 -0.35 -7.93
N VAL A 44 2.64 0.97 -8.12
CA VAL A 44 1.97 1.84 -7.16
C VAL A 44 0.53 1.36 -6.91
N LYS A 45 -0.22 1.06 -7.97
CA LYS A 45 -1.62 0.59 -7.86
C LYS A 45 -1.69 -0.76 -7.15
N GLU A 46 -0.81 -1.69 -7.48
CA GLU A 46 -0.75 -3.01 -6.84
C GLU A 46 -0.47 -2.91 -5.34
N ILE A 47 0.52 -2.10 -4.95
CA ILE A 47 0.86 -1.92 -3.53
C ILE A 47 -0.27 -1.19 -2.79
N GLN A 48 -0.91 -0.20 -3.42
CA GLN A 48 -2.06 0.46 -2.81
C GLN A 48 -3.22 -0.51 -2.60
N ALA A 49 -3.54 -1.35 -3.59
CA ALA A 49 -4.59 -2.36 -3.45
C ALA A 49 -4.28 -3.35 -2.32
N GLN A 50 -3.00 -3.70 -2.11
CA GLN A 50 -2.59 -4.49 -0.96
C GLN A 50 -2.79 -3.75 0.36
N ALA A 51 -2.42 -2.46 0.44
CA ALA A 51 -2.65 -1.64 1.63
C ALA A 51 -4.15 -1.56 1.95
N ASP A 52 -4.99 -1.26 0.95
CA ASP A 52 -6.44 -1.17 1.12
C ASP A 52 -7.05 -2.50 1.63
N ASN A 53 -6.53 -3.64 1.16
CA ASN A 53 -6.93 -4.96 1.69
C ASN A 53 -6.57 -5.12 3.17
N TYR A 54 -5.37 -4.69 3.59
CA TYR A 54 -5.01 -4.72 5.01
C TYR A 54 -5.87 -3.75 5.83
N ALA A 55 -6.22 -2.57 5.30
CA ALA A 55 -7.14 -1.64 5.95
C ALA A 55 -8.50 -2.29 6.22
N ALA A 56 -9.08 -2.94 5.22
CA ALA A 56 -10.35 -3.66 5.36
C ALA A 56 -10.27 -4.83 6.37
N LEU A 57 -9.12 -5.52 6.47
CA LEU A 57 -8.91 -6.55 7.48
C LEU A 57 -8.81 -5.97 8.90
N ILE A 58 -8.20 -4.79 9.04
CA ILE A 58 -8.09 -4.06 10.31
C ILE A 58 -9.48 -3.60 10.76
N GLU A 59 -10.27 -2.99 9.87
CA GLU A 59 -11.64 -2.55 10.16
C GLU A 59 -12.50 -3.72 10.65
N LYS A 60 -12.51 -4.83 9.91
CA LYS A 60 -13.23 -6.05 10.33
C LYS A 60 -12.74 -6.62 11.66
N ALA A 61 -11.45 -6.48 11.96
CA ALA A 61 -10.88 -6.97 13.21
C ALA A 61 -11.26 -6.10 14.42
N GLU A 62 -11.54 -4.82 14.20
CA GLU A 62 -11.94 -3.86 15.22
C GLU A 62 -13.44 -3.89 15.51
N GLU A 63 -14.25 -4.33 14.54
CA GLU A 63 -15.70 -4.54 14.69
C GLU A 63 -16.07 -5.84 15.45
N MET A 64 -15.10 -6.75 15.65
CA MET A 64 -15.27 -8.06 16.31
C MET A 64 -14.87 -8.06 17.79
#